data_AF-A0A918ANK2-F1
#
_entry.id   AF-A0A918ANK2-F1
#
_cell.length_a   1.000
_cell.length_b   1.000
_cell.length_c   1.000
_cell.angle_alpha   90.00
_cell.angle_beta   90.00
_cell.angle_gamma   90.00
#
_symmetry.space_group_name_H-M   'P 1'
#
loop_
_entity.id
_entity.type
_entity.pdbx_description
1 polymer ?
#
loop_
_entity_poly.entity_id
_entity_poly.type
_entity_poly.pdbx_seq_one_letter_code
_entity_poly.pdbx_strand_id
1 'polypeptide(L)'
;MTDQLVDLRRSCTGENLSQAVPAVRAVLHELPDHRRERVVAALRGEADARGLFLPEAATEAQRTLECLVFQAATEAGGHLQLRPPASMLRPAHPFRAVEPHEVPRLHLAEHALGPLLFELLPRHEDAWVAGVAGLRVRRHPRSVELRLAGVPAAVLLAGVDERAWQVGMDYVRRLIKGRGLSDRFAEGPLSQAERDQLAEFPRPGGLGSALLRRYGLFTGAPWLRSWSHGAQWWLEWPESLGVVGVADRLRHPVVGVPGLRETSGEAGGLRLTDGWYELGLREVAPPDPANEEALAAVEWPEGVTGWWEPPHVVG
;
A
#
# COMPACT_ATOMS: atom_id res chain seq x y z
N MET A 1 26.53 -11.31 6.14
CA MET A 1 26.13 -10.37 5.08
C MET A 1 24.79 -10.76 4.46
N THR A 2 24.67 -11.91 3.79
CA THR A 2 23.42 -12.34 3.13
C THR A 2 22.23 -12.38 4.08
N ASP A 3 22.38 -13.00 5.26
CA ASP A 3 21.28 -13.08 6.25
C ASP A 3 20.83 -11.70 6.71
N GLN A 4 21.78 -10.80 6.98
CA GLN A 4 21.49 -9.40 7.33
C GLN A 4 20.72 -8.67 6.21
N LEU A 5 21.08 -8.89 4.94
CA LEU A 5 20.36 -8.31 3.79
C LEU A 5 18.95 -8.90 3.64
N VAL A 6 18.79 -10.20 3.90
CA VAL A 6 17.49 -10.87 3.91
C VAL A 6 16.61 -10.29 5.01
N ASP A 7 17.12 -10.16 6.23
CA ASP A 7 16.35 -9.59 7.35
C ASP A 7 15.98 -8.12 7.12
N LEU A 8 16.91 -7.32 6.58
CA LEU A 8 16.64 -5.94 6.18
C LEU A 8 15.51 -5.87 5.15
N ARG A 9 15.60 -6.66 4.07
CA ARG A 9 14.56 -6.71 3.03
C ARG A 9 13.21 -7.10 3.62
N ARG A 10 13.15 -8.20 4.36
CA ARG A 10 11.90 -8.68 4.99
C ARG A 10 11.27 -7.65 5.91
N SER A 11 12.07 -6.95 6.71
CA SER A 11 11.57 -5.91 7.62
C SER A 11 10.93 -4.73 6.87
N CYS A 12 11.35 -4.48 5.61
CA CYS A 12 10.81 -3.39 4.80
C CYS A 12 9.64 -3.84 3.91
N THR A 13 9.66 -5.08 3.43
CA THR A 13 8.70 -5.57 2.43
C THR A 13 7.59 -6.44 2.99
N GLY A 14 7.77 -7.01 4.19
CA GLY A 14 6.89 -8.03 4.75
C GLY A 14 7.09 -9.43 4.15
N GLU A 15 8.05 -9.62 3.25
CA GLU A 15 8.34 -10.92 2.63
C GLU A 15 8.74 -11.98 3.69
N ASN A 16 8.40 -13.23 3.40
CA ASN A 16 8.90 -14.37 4.17
C ASN A 16 10.30 -14.81 3.65
N LEU A 17 10.91 -15.81 4.31
CA LEU A 17 12.23 -16.31 3.92
C LEU A 17 12.26 -16.94 2.53
N SER A 18 11.20 -17.65 2.11
CA SER A 18 11.17 -18.29 0.79
C SER A 18 11.05 -17.29 -0.36
N GLN A 19 10.62 -16.05 -0.08
CA GLN A 19 10.60 -14.93 -1.02
C GLN A 19 11.91 -14.13 -0.97
N ALA A 20 12.34 -13.71 0.22
CA ALA A 20 13.47 -12.78 0.37
C ALA A 20 14.85 -13.41 0.09
N VAL A 21 15.07 -14.67 0.49
CA VAL A 21 16.36 -15.36 0.27
C VAL A 21 16.72 -15.46 -1.21
N PRO A 22 15.85 -15.98 -2.11
CA PRO A 22 16.18 -16.04 -3.54
C PRO A 22 16.32 -14.65 -4.15
N ALA A 23 15.51 -13.66 -3.74
CA ALA A 23 15.61 -12.29 -4.25
C ALA A 23 16.97 -11.65 -3.91
N VAL A 24 17.43 -11.75 -2.66
CA VAL A 24 18.75 -11.24 -2.25
C VAL A 24 19.88 -11.98 -2.95
N ARG A 25 19.78 -13.30 -3.07
CA ARG A 25 20.80 -14.12 -3.76
C ARG A 25 20.92 -13.78 -5.24
N ALA A 26 19.80 -13.55 -5.92
CA ALA A 26 19.80 -13.16 -7.33
C ALA A 26 20.57 -11.85 -7.53
N VAL A 27 20.25 -10.81 -6.73
CA VAL A 27 20.97 -9.54 -6.77
C VAL A 27 22.47 -9.75 -6.50
N LEU A 28 22.83 -10.43 -5.40
CA LEU A 28 24.25 -10.65 -5.06
C LEU A 28 25.01 -11.44 -6.16
N HIS A 29 24.35 -12.39 -6.82
CA HIS A 29 24.95 -13.18 -7.89
C HIS A 29 25.29 -12.32 -9.11
N GLU A 30 24.41 -11.38 -9.48
CA GLU A 30 24.57 -10.49 -10.63
C GLU A 30 25.48 -9.28 -10.38
N LEU A 31 25.77 -8.96 -9.11
CA LEU A 31 26.63 -7.81 -8.76
C LEU A 31 28.11 -8.09 -9.05
N PRO A 32 28.79 -7.21 -9.81
CA PRO A 32 30.26 -7.19 -9.90
C PRO A 32 30.93 -6.93 -8.54
N ASP A 33 32.19 -7.35 -8.37
CA ASP A 33 32.91 -7.26 -7.09
C ASP A 33 32.95 -5.85 -6.49
N HIS A 34 33.24 -4.82 -7.29
CA HIS A 34 33.22 -3.42 -6.83
C HIS A 34 31.86 -2.96 -6.30
N ARG A 35 30.74 -3.54 -6.78
CA ARG A 35 29.41 -3.25 -6.24
C ARG A 35 29.13 -4.03 -4.95
N ARG A 36 29.67 -5.24 -4.81
CA ARG A 36 29.56 -6.01 -3.57
C ARG A 36 30.29 -5.32 -2.41
N GLU A 37 31.48 -4.78 -2.66
CA GLU A 37 32.22 -3.97 -1.69
C GLU A 37 31.40 -2.75 -1.25
N ARG A 38 30.74 -2.07 -2.21
CA ARG A 38 29.84 -0.95 -1.92
C ARG A 38 28.64 -1.35 -1.05
N VAL A 39 28.09 -2.56 -1.23
CA VAL A 39 27.03 -3.09 -0.34
C VAL A 39 27.56 -3.34 1.07
N VAL A 40 28.77 -3.90 1.22
CA VAL A 40 29.40 -4.10 2.53
C VAL A 40 29.64 -2.75 3.22
N ALA A 41 30.19 -1.77 2.52
CA ALA A 41 30.39 -0.42 3.03
C ALA A 41 29.05 0.24 3.42
N ALA A 42 27.99 0.05 2.61
CA ALA A 42 26.66 0.56 2.92
C ALA A 42 26.06 -0.07 4.17
N LEU A 43 26.27 -1.36 4.43
CA LEU A 43 25.85 -2.01 5.68
C LEU A 43 26.57 -1.46 6.92
N ARG A 44 27.73 -0.81 6.74
CA ARG A 44 28.48 -0.09 7.79
C ARG A 44 28.13 1.40 7.87
N GLY A 45 27.27 1.89 6.98
CA GLY A 45 26.96 3.32 6.87
C GLY A 45 28.01 4.16 6.14
N GLU A 46 28.96 3.51 5.45
CA GLU A 46 30.10 4.16 4.78
C GLU A 46 29.84 4.44 3.29
N ALA A 47 28.75 3.91 2.73
CA ALA A 47 28.37 4.08 1.33
C ALA A 47 26.84 4.06 1.16
N ASP A 48 26.38 4.36 -0.06
CA ASP A 48 24.97 4.27 -0.43
C ASP A 48 24.77 3.17 -1.48
N ALA A 49 23.97 2.16 -1.18
CA ALA A 49 23.60 1.04 -2.04
C ALA A 49 22.07 0.95 -2.23
N ARG A 50 21.33 2.04 -1.97
CA ARG A 50 19.88 2.10 -2.17
C ARG A 50 19.50 1.81 -3.61
N GLY A 51 18.34 1.16 -3.80
CA GLY A 51 17.83 0.77 -5.11
C GLY A 51 18.38 -0.56 -5.66
N LEU A 52 19.43 -1.14 -5.05
CA LEU A 52 19.95 -2.44 -5.49
C LEU A 52 19.06 -3.61 -5.06
N PHE A 53 18.64 -3.63 -3.79
CA PHE A 53 17.87 -4.74 -3.22
C PHE A 53 16.37 -4.50 -3.21
N LEU A 54 15.92 -3.24 -3.33
CA LEU A 54 14.54 -2.83 -3.49
C LEU A 54 14.50 -1.87 -4.68
N PRO A 55 14.36 -2.38 -5.92
CA PRO A 55 14.40 -1.53 -7.11
C PRO A 55 13.20 -0.59 -7.13
N GLU A 56 13.40 0.65 -7.56
CA GLU A 56 12.33 1.61 -7.81
C GLU A 56 11.64 1.32 -9.15
N ALA A 57 10.39 1.73 -9.30
CA ALA A 57 9.68 1.62 -10.58
C ALA A 57 10.35 2.49 -11.66
N ALA A 58 10.72 1.85 -12.79
CA ALA A 58 11.49 2.49 -13.85
C ALA A 58 10.72 3.58 -14.61
N THR A 59 9.42 3.39 -14.82
CA THR A 59 8.57 4.30 -15.60
C THR A 59 7.69 5.16 -14.72
N GLU A 60 7.34 6.36 -15.21
CA GLU A 60 6.40 7.25 -14.52
C GLU A 60 5.01 6.63 -14.40
N ALA A 61 4.54 5.94 -15.45
CA ALA A 61 3.27 5.23 -15.43
C ALA A 61 3.21 4.18 -14.32
N GLN A 62 4.28 3.40 -14.14
CA GLN A 62 4.37 2.39 -13.08
C GLN A 62 4.43 3.04 -11.68
N ARG A 63 5.22 4.12 -11.54
CA ARG A 63 5.27 4.90 -10.29
C ARG A 63 3.89 5.45 -9.90
N THR A 64 3.16 5.99 -10.87
CA THR A 64 1.81 6.52 -10.68
C THR A 64 0.82 5.43 -10.27
N LEU A 65 0.83 4.27 -10.93
CA LEU A 65 -0.02 3.14 -10.55
C LEU A 65 0.28 2.66 -9.12
N GLU A 66 1.55 2.50 -8.77
CA GLU A 66 1.93 2.05 -7.43
C GLU A 66 1.56 3.07 -6.34
N CYS A 67 1.74 4.36 -6.60
CA CYS A 67 1.29 5.43 -5.71
C CYS A 67 -0.23 5.36 -5.46
N LEU A 68 -1.01 5.13 -6.52
CA LEU A 68 -2.47 4.98 -6.43
C LEU A 68 -2.89 3.77 -5.60
N VAL A 69 -2.22 2.65 -5.83
CA VAL A 69 -2.49 1.41 -5.08
C VAL A 69 -2.12 1.59 -3.61
N PHE A 70 -1.04 2.31 -3.32
CA PHE A 70 -0.67 2.64 -1.94
C PHE A 70 -1.71 3.54 -1.26
N GLN A 71 -2.19 4.59 -1.94
CA GLN A 71 -3.25 5.46 -1.41
C GLN A 71 -4.53 4.67 -1.11
N ALA A 72 -5.03 3.91 -2.08
CA ALA A 72 -6.19 3.03 -1.92
C ALA A 72 -5.98 2.02 -0.78
N ALA A 73 -4.75 1.54 -0.59
CA ALA A 73 -4.43 0.64 0.52
C ALA A 73 -4.52 1.32 1.89
N THR A 74 -4.11 2.58 2.01
CA THR A 74 -4.29 3.35 3.26
C THR A 74 -5.76 3.65 3.56
N GLU A 75 -6.58 3.86 2.53
CA GLU A 75 -8.03 4.07 2.67
C GLU A 75 -8.75 2.76 3.03
N ALA A 76 -8.36 1.64 2.42
CA ALA A 76 -8.90 0.31 2.70
C ALA A 76 -8.69 -0.11 4.16
N GLY A 77 -7.66 0.41 4.83
CA GLY A 77 -7.41 0.19 6.26
C GLY A 77 -8.60 0.59 7.13
N GLY A 78 -9.29 1.68 6.79
CA GLY A 78 -10.48 2.12 7.52
C GLY A 78 -11.60 1.08 7.51
N HIS A 79 -11.85 0.43 6.38
CA HIS A 79 -12.86 -0.64 6.29
C HIS A 79 -12.45 -1.91 7.03
N LEU A 80 -11.15 -2.22 7.04
CA LEU A 80 -10.60 -3.37 7.76
C LEU A 80 -10.73 -3.25 9.29
N GLN A 81 -10.70 -2.03 9.82
CA GLN A 81 -10.95 -1.77 11.25
C GLN A 81 -12.39 -2.08 11.66
N LEU A 82 -13.33 -1.96 10.72
CA LEU A 82 -14.76 -2.20 10.95
C LEU A 82 -15.12 -3.69 10.92
N ARG A 83 -14.17 -4.59 10.63
CA ARG A 83 -14.41 -6.04 10.69
C ARG A 83 -14.66 -6.47 12.14
N PRO A 84 -15.79 -7.14 12.45
CA PRO A 84 -16.10 -7.63 13.79
C PRO A 84 -15.05 -8.61 14.38
N PRO A 85 -14.73 -8.50 15.68
CA PRO A 85 -15.01 -7.34 16.53
C PRO A 85 -14.25 -6.13 15.99
N ALA A 86 -14.95 -5.02 15.79
CA ALA A 86 -14.34 -3.80 15.27
C ALA A 86 -13.32 -3.28 16.29
N SER A 87 -12.14 -2.88 15.80
CA SER A 87 -11.04 -2.45 16.67
C SER A 87 -10.15 -1.46 15.93
N MET A 88 -9.79 -0.37 16.64
CA MET A 88 -8.81 0.61 16.20
C MET A 88 -7.38 0.24 16.63
N LEU A 89 -7.23 -0.72 17.57
CA LEU A 89 -5.95 -1.20 18.08
C LEU A 89 -5.43 -2.40 17.27
N ARG A 90 -6.31 -3.12 16.57
CA ARG A 90 -5.93 -4.22 15.69
C ARG A 90 -5.26 -3.70 14.42
N PRO A 91 -4.10 -4.25 14.01
CA PRO A 91 -3.51 -3.98 12.71
C PRO A 91 -4.50 -4.20 11.55
N ALA A 92 -4.71 -3.16 10.76
CA ALA A 92 -5.68 -3.12 9.67
C ALA A 92 -4.99 -2.72 8.35
N HIS A 93 -4.18 -3.63 7.82
CA HIS A 93 -3.42 -3.43 6.60
C HIS A 93 -3.87 -4.38 5.49
N PRO A 94 -4.09 -3.90 4.26
CA PRO A 94 -4.50 -4.78 3.17
C PRO A 94 -3.39 -5.68 2.65
N PHE A 95 -2.12 -5.31 2.84
CA PHE A 95 -0.98 -6.09 2.39
C PHE A 95 -0.21 -6.68 3.58
N ARG A 96 0.05 -7.98 3.51
CA ARG A 96 1.01 -8.64 4.42
C ARG A 96 2.44 -8.57 3.90
N ALA A 97 2.60 -8.48 2.57
CA ALA A 97 3.91 -8.37 1.93
C ALA A 97 3.79 -7.72 0.55
N VAL A 98 4.87 -7.08 0.11
CA VAL A 98 5.05 -6.55 -1.25
C VAL A 98 6.36 -7.06 -1.81
N GLU A 99 6.34 -7.83 -2.89
CA GLU A 99 7.57 -8.21 -3.60
C GLU A 99 7.91 -7.14 -4.65
N PRO A 100 8.98 -6.34 -4.47
CA PRO A 100 9.37 -5.30 -5.41
C PRO A 100 10.09 -5.92 -6.62
N HIS A 101 9.30 -6.19 -7.65
CA HIS A 101 9.78 -6.52 -9.00
C HIS A 101 9.48 -5.35 -9.95
N GLU A 102 9.74 -5.51 -11.25
CA GLU A 102 9.29 -4.55 -12.27
C GLU A 102 7.77 -4.37 -12.21
N VAL A 103 7.04 -5.50 -12.17
CA VAL A 103 5.62 -5.57 -11.83
C VAL A 103 5.51 -6.11 -10.39
N PRO A 104 5.25 -5.25 -9.39
CA PRO A 104 5.26 -5.67 -8.00
C PRO A 104 4.13 -6.67 -7.73
N ARG A 105 4.41 -7.63 -6.84
CA ARG A 105 3.42 -8.63 -6.39
C ARG A 105 2.99 -8.29 -4.97
N LEU A 106 1.71 -8.01 -4.81
CA LEU A 106 1.07 -7.60 -3.57
C LEU A 106 0.42 -8.84 -2.97
N HIS A 107 0.84 -9.19 -1.76
CA HIS A 107 0.27 -10.29 -1.01
C HIS A 107 -0.74 -9.74 -0.03
N LEU A 108 -1.99 -10.14 -0.21
CA LEU A 108 -3.08 -9.64 0.61
C LEU A 108 -3.03 -10.23 2.03
N ALA A 109 -3.38 -9.41 3.00
CA ALA A 109 -3.79 -9.89 4.32
C ALA A 109 -5.16 -10.59 4.22
N GLU A 110 -5.53 -11.35 5.26
CA GLU A 110 -6.82 -12.01 5.29
C GLU A 110 -7.97 -11.00 5.22
N HIS A 111 -9.00 -11.31 4.42
CA HIS A 111 -10.18 -10.45 4.18
C HIS A 111 -9.89 -9.08 3.54
N ALA A 112 -8.64 -8.80 3.16
CA ALA A 112 -8.24 -7.52 2.57
C ALA A 112 -8.64 -7.31 1.11
N LEU A 113 -9.17 -8.32 0.43
CA LEU A 113 -9.51 -8.18 -0.99
C LEU A 113 -10.71 -7.26 -1.20
N GLY A 114 -11.84 -7.49 -0.54
CA GLY A 114 -13.04 -6.67 -0.73
C GLY A 114 -12.87 -5.17 -0.43
N PRO A 115 -12.27 -4.74 0.71
CA PRO A 115 -12.11 -3.32 1.00
C PRO A 115 -11.09 -2.68 0.07
N LEU A 116 -10.03 -3.41 -0.30
CA LEU A 116 -9.08 -2.93 -1.28
C LEU A 116 -9.75 -2.75 -2.65
N LEU A 117 -10.59 -3.69 -3.10
CA LEU A 117 -11.32 -3.55 -4.36
C LEU A 117 -12.33 -2.40 -4.31
N PHE A 118 -12.96 -2.14 -3.17
CA PHE A 118 -13.87 -1.01 -3.01
C PHE A 118 -13.16 0.33 -3.27
N GLU A 119 -11.94 0.50 -2.75
CA GLU A 119 -11.14 1.71 -2.96
C GLU A 119 -10.44 1.75 -4.33
N LEU A 120 -10.14 0.59 -4.93
CA LEU A 120 -9.43 0.52 -6.21
C LEU A 120 -10.35 0.66 -7.43
N LEU A 121 -11.48 -0.06 -7.44
CA LEU A 121 -12.24 -0.26 -8.66
C LEU A 121 -12.95 1.03 -9.09
N PRO A 122 -12.68 1.53 -10.30
CA PRO A 122 -13.28 2.77 -10.75
C PRO A 122 -14.78 2.61 -10.94
N ARG A 123 -15.57 3.53 -10.35
CA ARG A 123 -17.02 3.61 -10.55
C ARG A 123 -17.43 5.00 -10.97
N HIS A 124 -18.41 5.08 -11.85
CA HIS A 124 -19.01 6.35 -12.25
C HIS A 124 -20.04 6.81 -11.23
N GLU A 125 -19.80 7.98 -10.64
CA GLU A 125 -20.70 8.68 -9.72
C GLU A 125 -21.06 10.04 -10.34
N ASP A 126 -22.20 10.12 -11.02
CA ASP A 126 -22.66 11.30 -11.77
C ASP A 126 -21.57 11.96 -12.63
N ALA A 127 -20.94 13.02 -12.11
CA ALA A 127 -19.93 13.84 -12.80
C ALA A 127 -18.47 13.50 -12.45
N TRP A 128 -18.23 12.52 -11.57
CA TRP A 128 -16.88 12.15 -11.13
C TRP A 128 -16.67 10.63 -11.11
N VAL A 129 -15.43 10.19 -10.88
CA VAL A 129 -15.07 8.77 -10.79
C VAL A 129 -14.54 8.47 -9.38
N ALA A 130 -15.24 7.56 -8.70
CA ALA A 130 -14.78 6.98 -7.44
C ALA A 130 -13.72 5.91 -7.72
N GLY A 131 -12.80 5.70 -6.78
CA GLY A 131 -11.69 4.77 -6.91
C GLY A 131 -10.60 5.26 -7.87
N VAL A 132 -9.84 4.32 -8.44
CA VAL A 132 -8.68 4.66 -9.28
C VAL A 132 -9.08 4.81 -10.74
N ALA A 133 -9.24 6.06 -11.20
CA ALA A 133 -9.54 6.38 -12.59
C ALA A 133 -8.57 5.68 -13.58
N GLY A 134 -9.13 5.06 -14.61
CA GLY A 134 -8.37 4.32 -15.63
C GLY A 134 -7.85 2.95 -15.21
N LEU A 135 -8.05 2.52 -13.95
CA LEU A 135 -7.67 1.18 -13.53
C LEU A 135 -8.54 0.13 -14.23
N ARG A 136 -7.92 -0.94 -14.70
CA ARG A 136 -8.59 -2.10 -15.31
C ARG A 136 -8.06 -3.38 -14.69
N VAL A 137 -8.94 -4.36 -14.64
CA VAL A 137 -8.66 -5.64 -14.01
C VAL A 137 -8.56 -6.73 -15.06
N ARG A 138 -7.49 -7.51 -14.99
CA ARG A 138 -7.36 -8.76 -15.71
C ARG A 138 -7.20 -9.90 -14.72
N ARG A 139 -8.09 -10.89 -14.80
CA ARG A 139 -8.07 -12.06 -13.92
C ARG A 139 -7.21 -13.16 -14.53
N HIS A 140 -6.45 -13.84 -13.69
CA HIS A 140 -5.67 -15.03 -13.99
C HIS A 140 -6.03 -16.13 -12.98
N PRO A 141 -5.67 -17.41 -13.20
CA PRO A 141 -6.14 -18.50 -12.35
C PRO A 141 -5.82 -18.38 -10.85
N ARG A 142 -4.75 -17.67 -10.47
CA ARG A 142 -4.30 -17.50 -9.07
C ARG A 142 -3.82 -16.09 -8.74
N SER A 143 -4.18 -15.13 -9.58
CA SER A 143 -3.80 -13.74 -9.38
C SER A 143 -4.72 -12.81 -10.13
N VAL A 144 -4.78 -11.57 -9.68
CA VAL A 144 -5.43 -10.48 -10.39
C VAL A 144 -4.40 -9.45 -10.78
N GLU A 145 -4.35 -9.10 -12.05
CA GLU A 145 -3.51 -8.02 -12.58
C GLU A 145 -4.32 -6.74 -12.65
N LEU A 146 -3.84 -5.71 -11.96
CA LEU A 146 -4.37 -4.36 -12.02
C LEU A 146 -3.51 -3.55 -12.97
N ARG A 147 -4.13 -2.87 -13.94
CA ARG A 147 -3.42 -2.13 -14.99
C ARG A 147 -4.00 -0.73 -15.14
N LEU A 148 -3.17 0.23 -15.52
CA LEU A 148 -3.65 1.54 -15.93
C LEU A 148 -3.92 1.55 -17.45
N ALA A 149 -5.14 1.91 -17.85
CA ALA A 149 -5.53 1.91 -19.26
C ALA A 149 -4.68 2.91 -20.08
N GLY A 150 -4.23 2.48 -21.25
CA GLY A 150 -3.46 3.32 -22.17
C GLY A 150 -1.95 3.41 -21.89
N VAL A 151 -1.45 2.82 -20.80
CA VAL A 151 -0.01 2.83 -20.46
C VAL A 151 0.49 1.46 -19.98
N PRO A 152 1.78 1.14 -20.15
CA PRO A 152 2.35 -0.15 -19.73
C PRO A 152 2.70 -0.13 -18.23
N ALA A 153 1.68 -0.07 -17.37
CA ALA A 153 1.82 -0.16 -15.92
C ALA A 153 0.93 -1.27 -15.35
N ALA A 154 1.47 -2.09 -14.45
CA ALA A 154 0.74 -3.17 -13.83
C ALA A 154 1.20 -3.47 -12.40
N VAL A 155 0.29 -3.99 -11.58
CA VAL A 155 0.61 -4.67 -10.31
C VAL A 155 -0.17 -5.98 -10.21
N LEU A 156 0.35 -6.96 -9.47
CA LEU A 156 -0.29 -8.26 -9.31
C LEU A 156 -0.78 -8.45 -7.87
N LEU A 157 -2.06 -8.71 -7.68
CA LEU A 157 -2.61 -9.25 -6.45
C LEU A 157 -2.38 -10.76 -6.44
N ALA A 158 -1.44 -11.22 -5.63
CA ALA A 158 -1.03 -12.62 -5.56
C ALA A 158 -2.01 -13.45 -4.73
N GLY A 159 -2.28 -14.69 -5.16
CA GLY A 159 -3.12 -15.64 -4.43
C GLY A 159 -4.63 -15.37 -4.54
N VAL A 160 -5.04 -14.48 -5.45
CA VAL A 160 -6.46 -14.21 -5.73
C VAL A 160 -6.93 -15.12 -6.85
N ASP A 161 -7.61 -16.21 -6.47
CA ASP A 161 -8.32 -17.08 -7.41
C ASP A 161 -9.75 -16.58 -7.66
N GLU A 162 -10.50 -17.30 -8.48
CA GLU A 162 -11.88 -16.95 -8.84
C GLU A 162 -12.81 -16.91 -7.62
N ARG A 163 -12.61 -17.80 -6.64
CA ARG A 163 -13.43 -17.83 -5.42
C ARG A 163 -13.14 -16.61 -4.56
N ALA A 164 -11.87 -16.32 -4.32
CA ALA A 164 -11.46 -15.14 -3.58
C ALA A 164 -12.00 -13.86 -4.26
N TRP A 165 -11.88 -13.77 -5.58
CA TRP A 165 -12.42 -12.66 -6.37
C TRP A 165 -13.93 -12.48 -6.15
N GLN A 166 -14.71 -13.57 -6.25
CA GLN A 166 -16.15 -13.50 -6.05
C GLN A 166 -16.51 -13.02 -4.63
N VAL A 167 -15.86 -13.54 -3.60
CA VAL A 167 -16.05 -13.09 -2.20
C VAL A 167 -15.71 -11.61 -2.05
N GLY A 168 -14.60 -11.15 -2.64
CA GLY A 168 -14.21 -9.74 -2.63
C GLY A 168 -15.24 -8.85 -3.32
N MET A 169 -15.73 -9.25 -4.49
CA MET A 169 -16.76 -8.49 -5.22
C MET A 169 -18.12 -8.50 -4.52
N ASP A 170 -18.47 -9.58 -3.82
CA ASP A 170 -19.71 -9.63 -3.05
C ASP A 170 -19.68 -8.65 -1.87
N TYR A 171 -18.52 -8.50 -1.21
CA TYR A 171 -18.32 -7.42 -0.25
C TYR A 171 -18.56 -6.04 -0.92
N VAL A 172 -17.90 -5.77 -2.04
CA VAL A 172 -17.99 -4.47 -2.74
C VAL A 172 -19.44 -4.17 -3.11
N ARG A 173 -20.17 -5.13 -3.70
CA ARG A 173 -21.58 -4.97 -4.09
C ARG A 173 -22.48 -4.71 -2.89
N ARG A 174 -22.28 -5.42 -1.77
CA ARG A 174 -23.04 -5.21 -0.54
C ARG A 174 -22.81 -3.80 0.01
N LEU A 175 -21.56 -3.35 0.04
CA LEU A 175 -21.22 -2.02 0.54
C LEU A 175 -21.78 -0.90 -0.34
N ILE A 176 -21.67 -1.03 -1.67
CA ILE A 176 -22.26 -0.10 -2.64
C ILE A 176 -23.76 0.01 -2.43
N LYS A 177 -24.45 -1.14 -2.37
CA LYS A 177 -25.90 -1.20 -2.16
C LYS A 177 -26.29 -0.55 -0.83
N GLY A 178 -25.61 -0.90 0.27
CA GLY A 178 -25.88 -0.38 1.60
C GLY A 178 -25.67 1.13 1.72
N ARG A 179 -24.79 1.71 0.90
CA ARG A 179 -24.52 3.16 0.84
C ARG A 179 -25.31 3.89 -0.25
N GLY A 180 -26.15 3.20 -1.02
CA GLY A 180 -26.90 3.80 -2.13
C GLY A 180 -26.01 4.37 -3.25
N LEU A 181 -24.83 3.76 -3.45
CA LEU A 181 -23.85 4.21 -4.44
C LEU A 181 -24.07 3.52 -5.81
N SER A 182 -23.53 4.11 -6.88
CA SER A 182 -23.67 3.58 -8.26
C SER A 182 -22.90 2.29 -8.52
N ASP A 183 -23.52 1.16 -8.84
CA ASP A 183 -22.80 -0.09 -9.16
C ASP A 183 -22.16 -0.12 -10.55
N ARG A 184 -22.13 1.01 -11.26
CA ARG A 184 -21.58 1.15 -12.60
C ARG A 184 -20.06 1.30 -12.58
N PHE A 185 -19.37 0.16 -12.60
CA PHE A 185 -17.92 0.12 -12.78
C PHE A 185 -17.50 0.63 -14.16
N ALA A 186 -16.33 1.29 -14.21
CA ALA A 186 -15.73 1.71 -15.47
C ALA A 186 -15.07 0.52 -16.17
N GLU A 187 -15.56 0.20 -17.37
CA GLU A 187 -15.06 -0.89 -18.21
C GLU A 187 -14.64 -0.37 -19.58
N GLY A 188 -13.72 -1.07 -20.24
CA GLY A 188 -13.29 -0.72 -21.60
C GLY A 188 -12.38 0.53 -21.67
N PRO A 189 -12.43 1.30 -22.77
CA PRO A 189 -11.62 2.52 -22.94
C PRO A 189 -11.87 3.58 -21.86
N LEU A 190 -10.95 4.55 -21.73
CA LEU A 190 -11.13 5.67 -20.81
C LEU A 190 -12.36 6.50 -21.19
N SER A 191 -13.22 6.78 -20.22
CA SER A 191 -14.27 7.78 -20.31
C SER A 191 -13.70 9.21 -20.25
N GLN A 192 -14.53 10.22 -20.49
CA GLN A 192 -14.10 11.62 -20.34
C GLN A 192 -13.81 11.97 -18.87
N ALA A 193 -14.69 11.56 -17.95
CA ALA A 193 -14.49 11.79 -16.52
C ALA A 193 -13.18 11.18 -15.98
N GLU A 194 -12.81 9.97 -16.46
CA GLU A 194 -11.52 9.37 -16.11
C GLU A 194 -10.34 10.18 -16.66
N ARG A 195 -10.45 10.70 -17.90
CA ARG A 195 -9.39 11.54 -18.49
C ARG A 195 -9.22 12.84 -17.72
N ASP A 196 -10.32 13.48 -17.35
CA ASP A 196 -10.31 14.74 -16.61
C ASP A 196 -9.65 14.54 -15.25
N GLN A 197 -10.05 13.51 -14.48
CA GLN A 197 -9.45 13.21 -13.18
C GLN A 197 -7.96 12.81 -13.27
N LEU A 198 -7.57 12.10 -14.32
CA LEU A 198 -6.15 11.77 -14.55
C LEU A 198 -5.31 13.02 -14.89
N ALA A 199 -5.92 14.06 -15.46
CA ALA A 199 -5.26 15.32 -15.79
C ALA A 199 -5.21 16.31 -14.62
N GLU A 200 -6.14 16.20 -13.66
CA GLU A 200 -6.39 17.23 -12.64
C GLU A 200 -5.32 17.30 -11.53
N PHE A 201 -4.48 16.26 -11.34
CA PHE A 201 -3.52 16.23 -10.23
C PHE A 201 -2.15 15.61 -10.57
N PRO A 202 -1.03 16.37 -10.47
CA PRO A 202 0.28 15.77 -10.40
C PRO A 202 0.42 15.03 -9.06
N ARG A 203 0.57 13.71 -9.11
CA ARG A 203 0.73 12.86 -7.91
C ARG A 203 2.22 12.72 -7.56
N PRO A 204 2.58 12.51 -6.28
CA PRO A 204 3.95 12.18 -5.86
C PRO A 204 4.32 10.75 -6.25
N GLY A 205 4.23 10.43 -7.55
CA GLY A 205 4.24 9.05 -8.05
C GLY A 205 5.48 8.28 -7.61
N GLY A 206 6.66 8.92 -7.62
CA GLY A 206 7.90 8.27 -7.19
C GLY A 206 7.95 7.96 -5.71
N LEU A 207 7.61 8.92 -4.86
CA LEU A 207 7.61 8.71 -3.42
C LEU A 207 6.56 7.67 -3.00
N GLY A 208 5.36 7.71 -3.57
CA GLY A 208 4.31 6.74 -3.23
C GLY A 208 4.60 5.33 -3.70
N SER A 209 5.20 5.19 -4.89
CA SER A 209 5.73 3.91 -5.37
C SER A 209 6.82 3.37 -4.44
N ALA A 210 7.76 4.22 -4.03
CA ALA A 210 8.85 3.82 -3.12
C ALA A 210 8.33 3.35 -1.76
N LEU A 211 7.26 3.96 -1.25
CA LEU A 211 6.60 3.59 0.01
C LEU A 211 5.79 2.29 -0.13
N LEU A 212 5.09 2.06 -1.24
CA LEU A 212 4.44 0.77 -1.51
C LEU A 212 5.45 -0.38 -1.48
N ARG A 213 6.61 -0.19 -2.11
CA ARG A 213 7.69 -1.18 -2.15
C ARG A 213 8.32 -1.43 -0.77
N ARG A 214 8.05 -0.57 0.21
CA ARG A 214 8.52 -0.63 1.60
C ARG A 214 7.35 -0.70 2.59
N TYR A 215 6.21 -1.25 2.14
CA TYR A 215 4.98 -1.26 2.92
C TYR A 215 5.10 -1.97 4.28
N GLY A 216 5.99 -2.98 4.38
CA GLY A 216 6.25 -3.72 5.61
C GLY A 216 6.82 -2.87 6.75
N LEU A 217 7.38 -1.69 6.46
CA LEU A 217 7.79 -0.73 7.49
C LEU A 217 6.63 -0.25 8.36
N PHE A 218 5.41 -0.25 7.81
CA PHE A 218 4.24 0.32 8.45
C PHE A 218 3.31 -0.74 9.06
N THR A 219 3.49 -2.02 8.75
CA THR A 219 2.56 -3.09 9.15
C THR A 219 2.53 -3.38 10.65
N GLY A 220 3.46 -2.80 11.42
CA GLY A 220 3.45 -2.86 12.88
C GLY A 220 2.53 -1.83 13.54
N ALA A 221 2.07 -0.81 12.81
CA ALA A 221 1.11 0.15 13.33
C ALA A 221 -0.31 -0.47 13.34
N PRO A 222 -1.23 0.00 14.20
CA PRO A 222 -2.63 -0.42 14.12
C PRO A 222 -3.28 -0.02 12.80
N TRP A 223 -2.93 1.16 12.26
CA TRP A 223 -3.41 1.64 10.98
C TRP A 223 -2.41 2.63 10.37
N LEU A 224 -2.56 2.86 9.06
CA LEU A 224 -1.79 3.84 8.30
C LEU A 224 -2.75 4.67 7.46
N ARG A 225 -2.63 5.98 7.53
CA ARG A 225 -3.39 6.93 6.71
C ARG A 225 -2.44 7.76 5.87
N SER A 226 -2.81 7.98 4.61
CA SER A 226 -2.16 8.97 3.76
C SER A 226 -3.13 10.12 3.46
N TRP A 227 -2.61 11.33 3.38
CA TRP A 227 -3.39 12.51 2.99
C TRP A 227 -2.47 13.58 2.39
N SER A 228 -3.04 14.46 1.57
CA SER A 228 -2.29 15.55 0.95
C SER A 228 -2.82 16.90 1.41
N HIS A 229 -1.94 17.87 1.59
CA HIS A 229 -2.31 19.26 1.86
C HIS A 229 -1.36 20.19 1.13
N GLY A 230 -1.90 20.91 0.13
CA GLY A 230 -1.08 21.64 -0.83
C GLY A 230 -0.12 20.71 -1.57
N ALA A 231 1.18 21.05 -1.56
CA ALA A 231 2.24 20.24 -2.16
C ALA A 231 2.78 19.14 -1.25
N GLN A 232 2.27 19.02 -0.02
CA GLN A 232 2.79 18.10 0.99
C GLN A 232 1.96 16.84 1.02
N TRP A 233 2.66 15.70 1.09
CA TRP A 233 2.03 14.42 1.30
C TRP A 233 2.41 13.88 2.67
N TRP A 234 1.41 13.48 3.45
CA TRP A 234 1.59 13.06 4.84
C TRP A 234 1.24 11.60 5.01
N LEU A 235 2.06 10.92 5.81
CA LEU A 235 1.77 9.63 6.39
C LEU A 235 1.59 9.75 7.89
N GLU A 236 0.48 9.20 8.36
CA GLU A 236 0.06 9.27 9.75
C GLU A 236 -0.30 7.88 10.27
N TRP A 237 0.12 7.58 11.50
CA TRP A 237 -0.22 6.36 12.21
C TRP A 237 -0.27 6.64 13.74
N PRO A 238 -0.88 5.76 14.55
CA PRO A 238 -0.84 5.86 16.01
C PRO A 238 0.57 5.71 16.55
N GLU A 239 0.88 6.37 17.66
CA GLU A 239 2.14 6.17 18.41
C GLU A 239 2.44 4.68 18.61
N SER A 240 3.43 4.16 17.87
CA SER A 240 3.75 2.72 17.86
C SER A 240 5.09 2.38 17.19
N LEU A 241 5.44 3.04 16.08
CA LEU A 241 6.63 2.71 15.28
C LEU A 241 7.81 3.64 15.55
N GLY A 242 7.54 4.85 16.07
CA GLY A 242 8.49 5.93 16.22
C GLY A 242 8.77 6.62 14.88
N VAL A 243 8.42 7.90 14.77
CA VAL A 243 8.67 8.71 13.55
C VAL A 243 10.14 8.67 13.11
N VAL A 244 11.08 8.84 14.04
CA VAL A 244 12.53 8.81 13.75
C VAL A 244 12.97 7.44 13.26
N GLY A 245 12.47 6.36 13.87
CA GLY A 245 12.79 4.98 13.47
C GLY A 245 12.34 4.68 12.04
N VAL A 246 11.12 5.09 11.68
CA VAL A 246 10.61 4.96 10.30
C VAL A 246 11.44 5.81 9.34
N ALA A 247 11.76 7.06 9.70
CA ALA A 247 12.58 7.95 8.88
C ALA A 247 13.99 7.39 8.61
N ASP A 248 14.64 6.80 9.63
CA ASP A 248 15.95 6.16 9.50
C ASP A 248 15.88 4.94 8.60
N ARG A 249 14.80 4.14 8.68
CA ARG A 249 14.58 3.01 7.78
C ARG A 249 14.34 3.45 6.34
N LEU A 250 13.56 4.51 6.12
CA LEU A 250 13.35 5.09 4.79
C LEU A 250 14.63 5.71 4.21
N ARG A 251 15.60 6.11 5.05
CA ARG A 251 16.91 6.61 4.62
C ARG A 251 18.03 5.56 4.65
N HIS A 252 17.72 4.33 5.07
CA HIS A 252 18.74 3.30 5.26
C HIS A 252 19.57 3.12 3.99
N PRO A 253 20.92 3.06 4.07
CA PRO A 253 21.82 3.07 2.91
C PRO A 253 21.72 1.84 1.97
N VAL A 254 20.76 0.93 2.17
CA VAL A 254 20.63 -0.31 1.38
C VAL A 254 19.19 -0.51 0.93
N VAL A 255 18.26 -0.39 1.87
CA VAL A 255 16.83 -0.63 1.66
C VAL A 255 15.99 0.65 1.74
N GLY A 256 16.60 1.81 2.02
CA GLY A 256 15.92 3.09 2.01
C GLY A 256 15.57 3.56 0.59
N VAL A 257 14.80 4.63 0.49
CA VAL A 257 14.41 5.28 -0.76
C VAL A 257 15.62 6.05 -1.31
N PRO A 258 16.04 5.81 -2.57
CA PRO A 258 17.15 6.53 -3.19
C PRO A 258 16.93 8.05 -3.18
N GLY A 259 17.97 8.82 -2.87
CA GLY A 259 17.92 10.30 -2.88
C GLY A 259 17.12 10.93 -1.74
N LEU A 260 16.41 10.13 -0.94
CA LEU A 260 15.62 10.65 0.18
C LEU A 260 16.54 11.24 1.25
N ARG A 261 16.22 12.48 1.66
CA ARG A 261 16.93 13.26 2.68
C ARG A 261 15.94 13.90 3.64
N GLU A 262 16.41 14.18 4.85
CA GLU A 262 15.62 14.91 5.85
C GLU A 262 15.67 16.41 5.56
N THR A 263 14.56 17.10 5.83
CA THR A 263 14.44 18.55 5.73
C THR A 263 13.92 19.12 7.05
N SER A 264 14.30 20.36 7.34
CA SER A 264 13.78 21.10 8.48
C SER A 264 12.28 21.33 8.31
N GLY A 265 11.47 20.92 9.30
CA GLY A 265 10.03 21.13 9.32
C GLY A 265 9.58 21.89 10.57
N GLU A 266 8.79 22.95 10.39
CA GLU A 266 8.22 23.75 11.49
C GLU A 266 6.95 23.13 12.12
N ALA A 267 6.39 22.06 11.53
CA ALA A 267 5.03 21.60 11.80
C ALA A 267 4.94 20.20 12.47
N GLY A 268 5.54 20.05 13.65
CA GLY A 268 5.20 18.95 14.59
C GLY A 268 5.41 17.50 14.09
N GLY A 269 6.20 17.29 13.03
CA GLY A 269 6.52 15.99 12.45
C GLY A 269 7.85 16.04 11.68
N LEU A 270 8.40 14.87 11.34
CA LEU A 270 9.65 14.76 10.60
C LEU A 270 9.37 14.85 9.10
N ARG A 271 10.16 15.65 8.38
CA ARG A 271 10.01 15.82 6.93
C ARG A 271 11.13 15.16 6.16
N LEU A 272 10.76 14.45 5.09
CA LEU A 272 11.67 13.86 4.13
C LEU A 272 11.36 14.41 2.73
N THR A 273 12.38 14.53 1.88
CA THR A 273 12.19 14.94 0.48
C THR A 273 13.08 14.13 -0.44
N ASP A 274 12.59 13.87 -1.66
CA ASP A 274 13.36 13.36 -2.79
C ASP A 274 13.87 14.49 -3.72
N GLY A 275 13.63 15.75 -3.34
CA GLY A 275 13.93 16.95 -4.13
C GLY A 275 12.76 17.47 -4.96
N TRP A 276 11.70 16.68 -5.14
CA TRP A 276 10.51 17.04 -5.91
C TRP A 276 9.26 17.12 -5.02
N TYR A 277 9.13 16.19 -4.08
CA TYR A 277 8.00 16.09 -3.16
C TYR A 277 8.48 16.08 -1.70
N GLU A 278 7.62 16.56 -0.81
CA GLU A 278 7.82 16.46 0.64
C GLU A 278 6.91 15.39 1.23
N LEU A 279 7.50 14.46 1.98
CA LEU A 279 6.83 13.50 2.83
C LEU A 279 6.87 14.01 4.27
N GLY A 280 5.69 14.31 4.84
CA GLY A 280 5.54 14.47 6.27
C GLY A 280 5.29 13.11 6.93
N LEU A 281 6.05 12.80 7.98
CA LEU A 281 5.82 11.64 8.84
C LEU A 281 5.29 12.12 10.20
N ARG A 282 4.20 11.50 10.65
CA ARG A 282 3.53 11.92 11.89
C ARG A 282 3.02 10.72 12.67
N GLU A 283 3.27 10.75 13.97
CA GLU A 283 2.52 9.94 14.92
C GLU A 283 1.43 10.78 15.58
N VAL A 284 0.28 10.15 15.79
CA VAL A 284 -0.83 10.72 16.55
C VAL A 284 -1.06 9.92 17.82
N ALA A 285 -1.79 10.52 18.76
CA ALA A 285 -2.20 9.84 19.98
C ALA A 285 -2.86 8.49 19.63
N PRO A 286 -2.52 7.41 20.34
CA PRO A 286 -3.12 6.12 20.08
C PRO A 286 -4.62 6.14 20.39
N PRO A 287 -5.42 5.26 19.76
CA PRO A 287 -6.83 5.13 20.11
C PRO A 287 -6.95 4.77 21.59
N ASP A 288 -7.91 5.37 22.29
CA ASP A 288 -8.20 5.02 23.69
C ASP A 288 -8.79 3.60 23.76
N PRO A 289 -8.10 2.63 24.41
CA PRO A 289 -8.59 1.26 24.53
C PRO A 289 -9.96 1.15 25.23
N ALA A 290 -10.33 2.11 26.08
CA ALA A 290 -11.63 2.12 26.74
C ALA A 290 -12.79 2.27 25.74
N ASN A 291 -12.52 2.78 24.53
CA ASN A 291 -13.52 2.91 23.47
C ASN A 291 -13.71 1.63 22.63
N GLU A 292 -12.94 0.57 22.84
CA GLU A 292 -13.11 -0.69 22.07
C GLU A 292 -14.47 -1.35 22.33
N GLU A 293 -14.95 -1.36 23.58
CA GLU A 293 -16.27 -1.89 23.92
C GLU A 293 -17.38 -1.11 23.20
N ALA A 294 -17.27 0.21 23.17
CA ALA A 294 -18.21 1.07 22.47
C ALA A 294 -18.19 0.81 20.96
N LEU A 295 -17.00 0.65 20.35
CA LEU A 295 -16.86 0.37 18.92
C LEU A 295 -17.41 -1.01 18.54
N ALA A 296 -17.21 -2.02 19.40
CA ALA A 296 -17.76 -3.36 19.20
C ALA A 296 -19.29 -3.40 19.31
N ALA A 297 -19.88 -2.47 20.07
CA ALA A 297 -21.33 -2.32 20.22
C ALA A 297 -21.98 -1.49 19.10
N VAL A 298 -21.21 -0.86 18.21
CA VAL A 298 -21.78 -0.10 17.08
C VAL A 298 -22.47 -1.05 16.11
N GLU A 299 -23.76 -0.83 15.89
CA GLU A 299 -24.49 -1.42 14.77
C GLU A 299 -24.07 -0.73 13.47
N TRP A 300 -23.25 -1.41 12.69
CA TRP A 300 -22.79 -0.90 11.41
C TRP A 300 -23.87 -1.04 10.33
N PRO A 301 -23.96 -0.07 9.39
CA PRO A 301 -24.85 -0.20 8.24
C PRO A 301 -24.65 -1.52 7.49
N GLU A 302 -25.74 -2.02 6.90
CA GLU A 302 -25.71 -3.24 6.09
C GLU A 302 -24.61 -3.16 5.02
N GLY A 303 -23.80 -4.21 4.92
CA GLY A 303 -22.69 -4.29 3.96
C GLY A 303 -21.33 -3.80 4.45
N VAL A 304 -21.26 -2.98 5.52
CA VAL A 304 -19.98 -2.55 6.12
C VAL A 304 -19.22 -3.74 6.74
N THR A 305 -19.96 -4.70 7.31
CA THR A 305 -19.44 -5.94 7.89
C THR A 305 -19.54 -7.13 6.93
N GLY A 306 -19.71 -6.91 5.62
CA GLY A 306 -20.03 -7.92 4.61
C GLY A 306 -19.06 -9.13 4.50
N TRP A 307 -17.95 -9.10 5.23
CA TRP A 307 -17.02 -10.21 5.52
C TRP A 307 -17.61 -11.32 6.37
N TRP A 308 -18.64 -11.00 7.15
CA TRP A 308 -19.18 -11.84 8.21
C TRP A 308 -20.66 -12.10 7.92
N GLU A 309 -20.95 -13.31 7.46
CA GLU A 309 -22.26 -13.90 7.72
C GLU A 309 -22.12 -14.62 9.07
N PRO A 310 -22.92 -14.27 10.11
CA PRO A 310 -22.96 -15.08 11.30
C PRO A 310 -23.24 -16.52 10.89
N PRO A 311 -22.57 -17.53 11.46
CA PRO A 311 -22.94 -18.91 11.21
C PRO A 311 -24.43 -19.03 11.47
N HIS A 312 -25.19 -19.42 10.44
CA HIS A 312 -26.60 -19.72 10.62
C HIS A 312 -26.70 -20.73 11.75
N VAL A 313 -27.35 -20.33 12.84
CA VAL A 313 -27.76 -21.29 13.86
C VAL A 313 -28.70 -22.24 13.12
N VAL A 314 -28.20 -23.43 12.82
CA VAL A 314 -29.01 -24.52 12.31
C VAL A 314 -29.95 -24.86 13.45
N GLY A 315 -31.17 -24.30 13.38
CA GLY A 315 -32.29 -24.66 14.25
C GLY A 315 -32.86 -26.01 13.87
#